data_AF-A0A3A5UWU4-F1
#
_entry.id   AF-A0A3A5UWU4-F1
#
_cell.length_a   1.000
_cell.length_b   1.000
_cell.length_c   1.000
_cell.angle_alpha   90.00
_cell.angle_beta   90.00
_cell.angle_gamma   90.00
#
_symmetry.space_group_name_H-M   'P 1'
#
loop_
_entity.id
_entity.type
_entity.pdbx_description
1 polymer ?
#
loop_
_entity_poly.entity_id
_entity_poly.type
_entity_poly.pdbx_seq_one_letter_code
_entity_poly.pdbx_strand_id
1 'polypeptide(L)'
;MVQREIKAIMLMSIMFLAPLSGCFGEAEQVELGADALLVESEGGLLGGMWQQLSLTASEDLAVYMPYFIQDPGSLRAQNGTVLDLKAGESVGVNILFPPRNANVVFFLGEHGREHWPIRMPGESWSDWLENPVQDGAVQAVENEDQGGLWPWLVAGNKTGGEVIAKTMETVRPQRSDLTEADGVGASDGWVNGRDVYDWVDFITDDTPCATCGPDGAVGYLDRWIGNANPSYEHAITYFEGVMKGYDLDSVEVHRFQSNTAWAVNICGYKTGSVYPDEWLIFG
;
A
#
# COMPACT_ATOMS: atom_id res chain seq x y z
N MET A 1 -59.35 -35.44 -49.43
CA MET A 1 -59.45 -34.08 -48.84
C MET A 1 -58.62 -33.99 -47.55
N VAL A 2 -58.86 -34.91 -46.60
CA VAL A 2 -58.16 -35.05 -45.31
C VAL A 2 -56.62 -35.00 -45.36
N GLN A 3 -55.98 -35.62 -46.36
CA GLN A 3 -54.50 -35.70 -46.43
C GLN A 3 -53.82 -34.38 -46.83
N ARG A 4 -54.53 -33.44 -47.49
CA ARG A 4 -54.00 -32.09 -47.78
C ARG A 4 -54.15 -31.17 -46.58
N GLU A 5 -55.21 -31.34 -45.79
CA GLU A 5 -55.46 -30.57 -44.56
C GLU A 5 -54.45 -30.92 -43.46
N ILE A 6 -54.11 -32.20 -43.28
CA ILE A 6 -53.09 -32.62 -42.31
C ILE A 6 -51.71 -32.06 -42.67
N LYS A 7 -51.35 -32.04 -43.96
CA LYS A 7 -50.08 -31.46 -44.43
C LYS A 7 -50.02 -29.94 -44.21
N ALA A 8 -51.15 -29.24 -44.42
CA ALA A 8 -51.24 -27.81 -44.18
C ALA A 8 -51.14 -27.45 -42.70
N ILE A 9 -51.77 -28.24 -41.82
CA ILE A 9 -51.68 -28.06 -40.37
C ILE A 9 -50.26 -28.33 -39.87
N MET A 10 -49.60 -29.39 -40.34
CA MET A 10 -48.20 -29.66 -39.97
C MET A 10 -47.26 -28.54 -40.39
N LEU A 11 -47.41 -28.00 -41.61
CA LEU A 11 -46.55 -26.93 -42.10
C LEU A 11 -46.78 -25.63 -41.32
N MET A 12 -48.04 -25.31 -40.98
CA MET A 12 -48.35 -24.16 -40.11
C MET A 12 -47.76 -24.34 -38.71
N SER A 13 -47.87 -25.52 -38.10
CA SER A 13 -47.27 -25.78 -36.78
C SER A 13 -45.75 -25.61 -36.78
N ILE A 14 -45.05 -26.03 -37.83
CA ILE A 14 -43.60 -25.84 -37.98
C ILE A 14 -43.24 -24.36 -38.10
N MET A 15 -44.03 -23.59 -38.86
CA MET A 15 -43.79 -22.14 -39.00
C MET A 15 -44.10 -21.36 -37.72
N PHE A 16 -45.01 -21.84 -36.87
CA PHE A 16 -45.29 -21.28 -35.54
C PHE A 16 -44.23 -21.62 -34.48
N LEU A 17 -43.43 -22.69 -34.70
CA LEU A 17 -42.36 -23.09 -33.78
C LEU A 17 -41.03 -22.34 -34.04
N ALA A 18 -40.83 -21.79 -35.25
CA ALA A 18 -39.62 -21.05 -35.62
C ALA A 18 -39.34 -19.75 -34.82
N PRO A 19 -40.33 -18.93 -34.41
CA PRO A 19 -40.06 -17.77 -33.56
C PRO A 19 -39.89 -18.10 -32.07
N LEU A 20 -40.16 -19.33 -31.62
CA LEU A 20 -39.93 -19.78 -30.24
C LEU A 20 -38.48 -20.21 -29.98
N SER A 21 -37.68 -20.38 -31.03
CA SER A 21 -36.23 -20.68 -30.98
C SER A 21 -35.34 -19.43 -31.07
N GLY A 22 -35.92 -18.23 -31.04
CA GLY A 22 -35.20 -16.96 -31.10
C GLY A 22 -34.99 -16.37 -29.70
N CYS A 23 -33.75 -16.46 -29.20
CA CYS A 23 -33.22 -15.87 -27.96
C CYS A 23 -33.42 -16.68 -26.65
N PHE A 24 -32.95 -17.93 -26.66
CA PHE A 24 -32.53 -18.65 -25.45
C PHE A 24 -31.12 -19.17 -25.71
N GLY A 25 -30.15 -18.28 -25.60
CA GLY A 25 -28.78 -18.55 -26.01
C GLY A 25 -27.97 -17.29 -26.31
N GLU A 26 -28.11 -16.22 -25.52
CA GLU A 26 -26.87 -15.64 -25.03
C GLU A 26 -26.37 -16.66 -24.02
N ALA A 27 -25.19 -17.24 -24.27
CA ALA A 27 -24.44 -17.76 -23.15
C ALA A 27 -24.41 -16.59 -22.16
N GLU A 28 -24.93 -16.77 -20.95
CA GLU A 28 -24.49 -15.94 -19.84
C GLU A 28 -22.96 -16.03 -19.92
N GLN A 29 -22.33 -14.97 -20.44
CA GLN A 29 -20.94 -14.74 -20.11
C GLN A 29 -20.99 -14.74 -18.59
N VAL A 30 -20.36 -15.75 -18.00
CA VAL A 30 -20.16 -15.77 -16.56
C VAL A 30 -19.32 -14.52 -16.31
N GLU A 31 -19.98 -13.41 -15.99
CA GLU A 31 -19.33 -12.16 -15.69
C GLU A 31 -18.55 -12.39 -14.41
N LEU A 32 -17.24 -12.15 -14.47
CA LEU A 32 -16.35 -12.32 -13.34
C LEU A 32 -16.90 -11.52 -12.14
N GLY A 33 -17.22 -12.21 -11.05
CA GLY A 33 -17.77 -11.60 -9.85
C GLY A 33 -16.68 -11.09 -8.90
N ALA A 34 -17.01 -10.11 -8.03
CA ALA A 34 -16.11 -9.67 -6.98
C ALA A 34 -15.83 -10.76 -5.91
N ASP A 35 -16.69 -11.78 -5.86
CA ASP A 35 -16.57 -12.99 -5.05
C ASP A 35 -15.62 -14.03 -5.65
N ALA A 36 -15.19 -13.86 -6.90
CA ALA A 36 -14.25 -14.77 -7.57
C ALA A 36 -12.86 -14.81 -6.92
N LEU A 37 -12.52 -13.81 -6.11
CA LEU A 37 -11.31 -13.77 -5.30
C LEU A 37 -11.67 -13.85 -3.81
N LEU A 38 -11.18 -14.86 -3.11
CA LEU A 38 -11.21 -14.93 -1.65
C LEU A 38 -9.93 -14.32 -1.07
N VAL A 39 -10.06 -13.43 -0.10
CA VAL A 39 -8.94 -12.77 0.59
C VAL A 39 -9.03 -13.07 2.07
N GLU A 40 -8.02 -13.75 2.61
CA GLU A 40 -7.98 -14.16 4.01
C GLU A 40 -6.73 -13.62 4.70
N SER A 41 -6.86 -13.28 5.98
CA SER A 41 -5.77 -12.80 6.84
C SER A 41 -5.95 -13.35 8.25
N GLU A 42 -4.86 -13.72 8.90
CA GLU A 42 -4.90 -14.07 10.33
C GLU A 42 -5.18 -12.81 11.16
N GLY A 43 -6.28 -12.81 11.92
CA GLY A 43 -6.65 -11.68 12.79
C GLY A 43 -7.35 -10.52 12.09
N GLY A 44 -7.75 -10.69 10.82
CA GLY A 44 -8.44 -9.66 10.03
C GLY A 44 -7.47 -8.78 9.24
N LEU A 45 -8.02 -7.83 8.49
CA LEU A 45 -7.24 -6.92 7.67
C LEU A 45 -6.81 -5.71 8.50
N LEU A 46 -5.50 -5.50 8.62
CA LEU A 46 -4.92 -4.47 9.46
C LEU A 46 -4.49 -3.24 8.66
N GLY A 47 -4.83 -2.04 9.12
CA GLY A 47 -4.35 -0.79 8.53
C GLY A 47 -2.97 -0.42 9.07
N GLY A 48 -2.03 -0.02 8.20
CA GLY A 48 -0.73 0.51 8.65
C GLY A 48 0.25 -0.53 9.20
N MET A 49 0.03 -1.82 8.94
CA MET A 49 0.93 -2.92 9.31
C MET A 49 1.20 -3.84 8.13
N TRP A 50 2.44 -4.33 8.05
CA TRP A 50 2.76 -5.46 7.18
C TRP A 50 2.03 -6.69 7.69
N GLN A 51 1.34 -7.37 6.77
CA GLN A 51 0.60 -8.59 7.07
C GLN A 51 0.63 -9.53 5.88
N GLN A 52 0.49 -10.82 6.17
CA GLN A 52 0.38 -11.83 5.14
C GLN A 52 -1.08 -12.14 4.85
N LEU A 53 -1.47 -11.97 3.58
CA LEU A 53 -2.77 -12.39 3.06
C LEU A 53 -2.65 -13.69 2.28
N SER A 54 -3.71 -14.48 2.29
CA SER A 54 -3.93 -15.58 1.35
C SER A 54 -4.97 -15.14 0.32
N LEU A 55 -4.59 -15.18 -0.96
CA LEU A 55 -5.47 -14.87 -2.08
C LEU A 55 -5.81 -16.17 -2.80
N THR A 56 -7.09 -16.54 -2.85
CA THR A 56 -7.55 -17.76 -3.52
C THR A 56 -8.55 -17.43 -4.60
N ALA A 57 -8.29 -17.83 -5.84
CA ALA A 57 -9.17 -17.57 -6.98
C ALA A 57 -10.13 -18.76 -7.21
N SER A 58 -11.41 -18.50 -7.43
CA SER A 58 -12.37 -19.53 -7.85
C SER A 58 -12.48 -19.68 -9.37
N GLU A 59 -12.01 -18.68 -10.11
CA GLU A 59 -12.01 -18.59 -11.57
C GLU A 59 -10.65 -18.09 -12.06
N ASP A 60 -10.36 -18.25 -13.36
CA ASP A 60 -9.15 -17.69 -13.96
C ASP A 60 -9.28 -16.16 -14.04
N LEU A 61 -8.43 -15.43 -13.31
CA LEU A 61 -8.54 -13.97 -13.18
C LEU A 61 -7.17 -13.30 -13.00
N ALA A 62 -7.13 -11.99 -13.24
CA ALA A 62 -6.02 -11.13 -12.86
C ALA A 62 -6.43 -10.24 -11.69
N VAL A 63 -5.55 -10.05 -10.70
CA VAL A 63 -5.78 -9.20 -9.52
C VAL A 63 -4.77 -8.06 -9.52
N TYR A 64 -5.25 -6.83 -9.69
CA TYR A 64 -4.47 -5.63 -9.45
C TYR A 64 -4.63 -5.17 -7.99
N MET A 65 -3.51 -5.10 -7.28
CA MET A 65 -3.43 -4.63 -5.90
C MET A 65 -2.70 -3.28 -5.85
N PRO A 66 -3.39 -2.15 -5.65
CA PRO A 66 -2.80 -0.80 -5.66
C PRO A 66 -2.19 -0.39 -4.31
N TYR A 67 -1.41 -1.25 -3.68
CA TYR A 67 -0.82 -1.01 -2.35
C TYR A 67 0.61 -1.51 -2.25
N PHE A 68 1.30 -1.12 -1.18
CA PHE A 68 2.67 -1.59 -0.92
C PHE A 68 2.68 -3.10 -0.70
N ILE A 69 3.41 -3.80 -1.56
CA ILE A 69 3.54 -5.25 -1.53
C ILE A 69 5.02 -5.58 -1.55
N GLN A 70 5.42 -6.60 -0.79
CA GLN A 70 6.78 -7.12 -0.84
C GLN A 70 6.85 -8.25 -1.87
N ASP A 71 7.72 -8.09 -2.87
CA ASP A 71 8.02 -9.13 -3.84
C ASP A 71 8.76 -10.29 -3.14
N PRO A 72 8.29 -11.56 -3.28
CA PRO A 72 8.87 -12.69 -2.56
C PRO A 72 10.25 -13.10 -3.08
N GLY A 73 10.66 -12.63 -4.26
CA GLY A 73 11.96 -12.94 -4.85
C GLY A 73 13.06 -11.98 -4.41
N SER A 74 12.93 -10.72 -4.82
CA SER A 74 13.86 -9.62 -4.52
C SER A 74 13.76 -9.11 -3.08
N LEU A 75 12.66 -9.42 -2.38
CA LEU A 75 12.30 -8.90 -1.04
C LEU A 75 12.08 -7.39 -0.98
N ARG A 76 11.99 -6.73 -2.14
CA ARG A 76 11.75 -5.29 -2.24
C ARG A 76 10.27 -4.98 -2.12
N ALA A 77 9.98 -3.84 -1.50
CA ALA A 77 8.62 -3.30 -1.51
C ALA A 77 8.38 -2.54 -2.82
N GLN A 78 7.24 -2.81 -3.47
CA GLN A 78 6.79 -2.15 -4.68
C GLN A 78 5.40 -1.52 -4.47
N ASN A 79 5.13 -0.43 -5.20
CA ASN A 79 3.87 0.31 -5.11
C ASN A 79 2.79 -0.35 -5.98
N GLY A 80 2.35 -1.52 -5.55
CA GLY A 80 1.36 -2.36 -6.21
C GLY A 80 1.95 -3.41 -7.14
N THR A 81 1.11 -4.37 -7.51
CA THR A 81 1.43 -5.45 -8.45
C THR A 81 0.16 -5.98 -9.11
N VAL A 82 0.33 -6.80 -10.15
CA VAL A 82 -0.75 -7.55 -10.80
C VAL A 82 -0.38 -9.03 -10.76
N LEU A 83 -1.28 -9.87 -10.27
CA LEU A 83 -1.10 -11.32 -10.23
C LEU A 83 -2.16 -12.00 -11.11
N ASP A 84 -1.71 -12.86 -12.02
CA ASP A 84 -2.57 -13.79 -12.74
C ASP A 84 -2.74 -15.06 -11.91
N LEU A 85 -3.99 -15.42 -11.60
CA LEU A 85 -4.35 -16.58 -10.81
C LEU A 85 -5.29 -17.48 -11.60
N LYS A 86 -5.03 -18.78 -11.54
CA LYS A 86 -5.95 -19.78 -12.11
C LYS A 86 -7.01 -20.21 -11.09
N ALA A 87 -8.11 -20.75 -11.57
CA ALA A 87 -9.14 -21.34 -10.74
C ALA A 87 -8.55 -22.39 -9.77
N GLY A 88 -8.77 -22.19 -8.48
CA GLY A 88 -8.26 -23.03 -7.38
C GLY A 88 -6.83 -22.69 -6.93
N GLU A 89 -6.16 -21.73 -7.56
CA GLU A 89 -4.83 -21.26 -7.14
C GLU A 89 -4.93 -20.40 -5.88
N SER A 90 -3.94 -20.58 -5.00
CA SER A 90 -3.81 -19.82 -3.75
C SER A 90 -2.40 -19.28 -3.61
N VAL A 91 -2.26 -17.97 -3.39
CA VAL A 91 -0.96 -17.28 -3.25
C VAL A 91 -0.92 -16.46 -1.96
N GLY A 92 0.22 -16.53 -1.27
CA GLY A 92 0.49 -15.71 -0.10
C GLY A 92 1.09 -14.35 -0.50
N VAL A 93 0.54 -13.25 0.01
CA VAL A 93 1.01 -11.89 -0.29
C VAL A 93 1.33 -11.13 0.98
N ASN A 94 2.55 -10.60 1.10
CA ASN A 94 2.91 -9.67 2.16
C ASN A 94 2.61 -8.23 1.70
N ILE A 95 1.69 -7.56 2.39
CA ILE A 95 1.09 -6.28 1.98
C ILE A 95 1.00 -5.30 3.15
N LEU A 96 1.09 -4.01 2.84
CA LEU A 96 0.91 -2.91 3.78
C LEU A 96 -0.23 -2.01 3.29
N PHE A 97 -1.35 -2.07 3.99
CA PHE A 97 -2.51 -1.20 3.76
C PHE A 97 -2.32 0.20 4.36
N PRO A 98 -3.00 1.22 3.81
CA PRO A 98 -2.90 2.58 4.32
C PRO A 98 -3.35 2.68 5.80
N PRO A 99 -2.63 3.44 6.66
CA PRO A 99 -2.93 3.53 8.09
C PRO A 99 -4.15 4.41 8.43
N ARG A 100 -4.64 5.23 7.48
CA ARG A 100 -5.70 6.23 7.71
C ARG A 100 -7.03 5.88 7.03
N ASN A 101 -6.98 5.18 5.90
CA ASN A 101 -8.16 4.86 5.11
C ASN A 101 -8.54 3.41 5.34
N ALA A 102 -9.66 3.18 6.02
CA ALA A 102 -10.13 1.83 6.32
C ALA A 102 -10.53 1.06 5.06
N ASN A 103 -11.19 1.74 4.11
CA ASN A 103 -11.62 1.13 2.86
C ASN A 103 -10.44 0.90 1.92
N VAL A 104 -10.25 -0.37 1.55
CA VAL A 104 -9.24 -0.80 0.58
C VAL A 104 -9.91 -1.54 -0.58
N VAL A 105 -9.25 -1.56 -1.73
CA VAL A 105 -9.79 -2.12 -2.97
C VAL A 105 -8.74 -2.91 -3.73
N PHE A 106 -9.10 -4.09 -4.20
CA PHE A 106 -8.40 -4.77 -5.29
C PHE A 106 -9.26 -4.70 -6.55
N PHE A 107 -8.63 -4.69 -7.72
CA PHE A 107 -9.33 -4.73 -8.98
C PHE A 107 -9.15 -6.09 -9.63
N LEU A 108 -10.25 -6.68 -10.08
CA LEU A 108 -10.29 -7.94 -10.80
C LEU A 108 -10.54 -7.69 -12.28
N GLY A 109 -9.93 -8.51 -13.11
CA GLY A 109 -10.11 -8.50 -14.56
C GLY A 109 -9.82 -9.88 -15.14
N GLU A 110 -10.00 -10.00 -16.45
CA GLU A 110 -9.69 -11.24 -17.16
C GLU A 110 -8.22 -11.65 -16.96
N HIS A 111 -7.97 -12.95 -16.87
CA HIS A 111 -6.61 -13.50 -16.77
C HIS A 111 -5.72 -13.00 -17.93
N GLY A 112 -4.50 -12.57 -17.61
CA GLY A 112 -3.53 -12.01 -18.55
C GLY A 112 -3.71 -10.52 -18.82
N ARG A 113 -4.52 -9.82 -18.01
CA ARG A 113 -4.73 -8.38 -18.16
C ARG A 113 -3.53 -7.56 -17.67
N GLU A 114 -2.91 -6.85 -18.60
CA GLU A 114 -1.73 -6.01 -18.31
C GLU A 114 -2.07 -4.54 -18.00
N HIS A 115 -3.21 -4.02 -18.47
CA HIS A 115 -3.53 -2.60 -18.42
C HIS A 115 -4.67 -2.32 -17.43
N TRP A 116 -4.46 -1.36 -16.53
CA TRP A 116 -5.39 -1.09 -15.43
C TRP A 116 -5.65 0.41 -15.25
N PRO A 117 -6.89 0.80 -14.89
CA PRO A 117 -7.17 2.18 -14.53
C PRO A 117 -6.53 2.51 -13.17
N ILE A 118 -6.18 3.78 -12.97
CA ILE A 118 -5.75 4.29 -11.66
C ILE A 118 -6.40 5.64 -11.39
N ARG A 119 -6.75 5.88 -10.11
CA ARG A 119 -7.26 7.16 -9.63
C ARG A 119 -6.24 8.30 -9.79
N MET A 120 -6.73 9.53 -9.81
CA MET A 120 -5.86 10.70 -9.88
C MET A 120 -5.13 10.96 -8.55
N PRO A 121 -3.97 11.65 -8.57
CA PRO A 121 -3.31 12.08 -7.33
C PRO A 121 -4.26 12.95 -6.47
N GLY A 122 -4.39 12.60 -5.19
CA GLY A 122 -5.26 13.30 -4.24
C GLY A 122 -6.71 12.81 -4.15
N GLU A 123 -7.15 11.97 -5.09
CA GLU A 123 -8.46 11.30 -5.04
C GLU A 123 -8.38 10.05 -4.15
N SER A 124 -9.44 9.70 -3.42
CA SER A 124 -9.50 8.42 -2.68
C SER A 124 -10.04 7.30 -3.57
N TRP A 125 -9.74 6.04 -3.23
CA TRP A 125 -10.34 4.92 -3.96
C TRP A 125 -11.86 4.86 -3.79
N SER A 126 -12.39 5.27 -2.63
CA SER A 126 -13.84 5.36 -2.42
C SER A 126 -14.49 6.35 -3.39
N ASP A 127 -13.92 7.56 -3.52
CA ASP A 127 -14.45 8.58 -4.43
C ASP A 127 -14.38 8.13 -5.89
N TRP A 128 -13.27 7.50 -6.27
CA TRP A 128 -13.08 6.96 -7.62
C TRP A 128 -14.09 5.86 -7.94
N LEU A 129 -14.44 5.01 -6.97
CA LEU A 129 -15.45 3.95 -7.17
C LEU A 129 -16.88 4.49 -7.33
N GLU A 130 -17.19 5.63 -6.70
CA GLU A 130 -18.49 6.29 -6.87
C GLU A 130 -18.64 6.93 -8.24
N ASN A 131 -17.55 7.50 -8.78
CA ASN A 131 -17.54 8.15 -10.09
C ASN A 131 -16.27 7.75 -10.87
N PRO A 132 -16.22 6.53 -11.44
CA PRO A 132 -15.01 6.02 -12.08
C PRO A 132 -14.69 6.81 -13.34
N VAL A 133 -13.71 7.70 -13.22
CA VAL A 133 -13.10 8.40 -14.35
C VAL A 133 -11.82 7.65 -14.74
N GLN A 134 -11.79 7.12 -15.96
CA GLN A 134 -10.68 6.35 -16.50
C GLN A 134 -9.62 7.24 -17.16
N ASP A 135 -9.12 8.25 -16.44
CA ASP A 135 -8.13 9.19 -16.97
C ASP A 135 -6.68 8.77 -16.64
N GLY A 136 -6.48 8.04 -15.55
CA GLY A 136 -5.19 7.45 -15.17
C GLY A 136 -5.06 6.00 -15.64
N ALA A 137 -3.85 5.62 -16.05
CA ALA A 137 -3.53 4.25 -16.44
C ALA A 137 -2.19 3.79 -15.84
N VAL A 138 -2.15 2.52 -15.45
CA VAL A 138 -0.91 1.78 -15.15
C VAL A 138 -0.84 0.53 -16.02
N GLN A 139 0.39 0.10 -16.30
CA GLN A 139 0.68 -1.13 -17.02
C GLN A 139 1.56 -2.04 -16.16
N ALA A 140 1.18 -3.31 -16.07
CA ALA A 140 2.02 -4.35 -15.52
C ALA A 140 3.15 -4.69 -16.51
N VAL A 141 4.40 -4.66 -16.04
CA VAL A 141 5.58 -5.00 -16.83
C VAL A 141 6.45 -5.98 -16.07
N GLU A 142 7.36 -6.65 -16.78
CA GLU A 142 8.31 -7.58 -16.18
C GLU A 142 9.13 -6.89 -15.07
N ASN A 143 9.42 -7.65 -14.02
CA ASN A 143 10.22 -7.18 -12.90
C ASN A 143 11.70 -7.21 -13.29
N GLU A 144 12.37 -6.05 -13.24
CA GLU A 144 13.79 -5.95 -13.59
C GLU A 144 14.71 -6.00 -12.35
N ASP A 145 14.16 -6.16 -11.14
CA ASP A 145 14.96 -6.40 -9.94
C ASP A 145 15.65 -7.77 -10.03
N GLN A 146 16.88 -7.85 -9.51
CA GLN A 146 17.59 -9.12 -9.43
C GLN A 146 16.82 -10.13 -8.57
N GLY A 147 16.33 -11.20 -9.22
CA GLY A 147 15.54 -12.24 -8.56
C GLY A 147 14.08 -11.86 -8.32
N GLY A 148 13.59 -10.75 -8.87
CA GLY A 148 12.20 -10.34 -8.78
C GLY A 148 11.25 -11.34 -9.43
N LEU A 149 10.08 -11.55 -8.83
CA LEU A 149 9.09 -12.53 -9.32
C LEU A 149 7.78 -11.87 -9.75
N TRP A 150 7.37 -10.80 -9.08
CA TRP A 150 6.09 -10.15 -9.32
C TRP A 150 6.20 -8.92 -10.21
N PRO A 151 5.29 -8.74 -11.19
CA PRO A 151 5.34 -7.63 -12.13
C PRO A 151 5.43 -6.26 -11.46
N TRP A 152 6.14 -5.33 -12.09
CA TRP A 152 6.12 -3.92 -11.72
C TRP A 152 4.92 -3.21 -12.31
N LEU A 153 4.59 -2.05 -11.73
CA LEU A 153 3.63 -1.12 -12.30
C LEU A 153 4.35 0.13 -12.79
N VAL A 154 4.17 0.43 -14.06
CA VAL A 154 4.64 1.67 -14.70
C VAL A 154 3.47 2.50 -15.20
N ALA A 155 3.72 3.76 -15.50
CA ALA A 155 2.70 4.61 -16.11
C ALA A 155 2.24 4.01 -17.45
N GLY A 156 0.94 3.78 -17.58
CA GLY A 156 0.31 3.24 -18.78
C GLY A 156 -0.30 4.35 -19.65
N ASN A 157 -0.60 4.01 -20.90
CA ASN A 157 -1.34 4.89 -21.82
C ASN A 157 -2.76 4.39 -22.15
N LYS A 158 -3.15 3.24 -21.57
CA LYS A 158 -4.45 2.60 -21.74
C LYS A 158 -4.92 2.11 -20.38
N THR A 159 -6.18 2.35 -20.05
CA THR A 159 -6.81 1.89 -18.80
C THR A 159 -7.15 0.40 -18.83
N GLY A 160 -7.22 -0.20 -20.02
CA GLY A 160 -7.67 -1.58 -20.19
C GLY A 160 -9.18 -1.79 -20.06
N GLY A 161 -9.96 -0.72 -19.90
CA GLY A 161 -11.43 -0.77 -19.80
C GLY A 161 -11.95 -0.99 -18.38
N GLU A 162 -13.21 -1.37 -18.26
CA GLU A 162 -13.91 -1.58 -16.98
C GLU A 162 -13.23 -2.66 -16.12
N VAL A 163 -13.34 -2.51 -14.79
CA VAL A 163 -12.74 -3.39 -13.79
C VAL A 163 -13.76 -3.71 -12.71
N ILE A 164 -13.65 -4.90 -12.12
CA ILE A 164 -14.47 -5.29 -10.98
C ILE A 164 -13.73 -4.90 -9.71
N ALA A 165 -14.37 -4.11 -8.84
CA ALA A 165 -13.77 -3.70 -7.58
C ALA A 165 -14.14 -4.69 -6.46
N LYS A 166 -13.13 -5.30 -5.83
CA LYS A 166 -13.27 -6.01 -4.58
C LYS A 166 -12.90 -5.08 -3.42
N THR A 167 -13.93 -4.50 -2.79
CA THR A 167 -13.76 -3.61 -1.63
C THR A 167 -13.70 -4.41 -0.33
N MET A 168 -12.80 -4.01 0.57
CA MET A 168 -12.62 -4.59 1.88
C MET A 168 -12.38 -3.48 2.91
N GLU A 169 -12.52 -3.78 4.19
CA GLU A 169 -12.29 -2.84 5.28
C GLU A 169 -11.12 -3.31 6.15
N THR A 170 -10.25 -2.36 6.50
CA THR A 170 -9.10 -2.56 7.36
C THR A 170 -9.32 -1.87 8.70
N VAL A 171 -8.82 -2.48 9.76
CA VAL A 171 -8.84 -1.90 11.11
C VAL A 171 -7.42 -1.56 11.50
N ARG A 172 -7.18 -0.29 11.86
CA ARG A 172 -5.88 0.09 12.40
C ARG A 172 -5.74 -0.51 13.81
N PRO A 173 -4.62 -1.19 14.13
CA PRO A 173 -4.38 -1.63 15.49
C PRO A 173 -4.27 -0.44 16.44
N GLN A 174 -4.58 -0.70 17.70
CA GLN A 174 -4.61 0.30 18.75
C GLN A 174 -4.08 -0.29 20.04
N ARG A 175 -3.31 0.51 20.78
CA ARG A 175 -2.80 0.17 22.10
C ARG A 175 -3.91 0.17 23.13
N SER A 176 -3.99 -0.90 23.91
CA SER A 176 -5.04 -1.07 24.94
C SER A 176 -4.82 -0.24 26.20
N ASP A 177 -3.62 0.30 26.41
CA ASP A 177 -3.24 1.12 27.55
C ASP A 177 -3.54 2.63 27.37
N LEU A 178 -4.05 3.04 26.21
CA LEU A 178 -4.29 4.44 25.86
C LEU A 178 -5.78 4.72 25.63
N THR A 179 -6.16 5.98 25.83
CA THR A 179 -7.52 6.48 25.62
C THR A 179 -7.62 7.37 24.39
N GLU A 180 -8.84 7.74 24.00
CA GLU A 180 -9.10 8.75 22.96
C GLU A 180 -8.38 10.08 23.25
N ALA A 181 -8.29 10.48 24.51
CA ALA A 181 -7.58 11.69 24.91
C ALA A 181 -6.07 11.61 24.67
N ASP A 182 -5.51 10.39 24.71
CA ASP A 182 -4.10 10.11 24.46
C ASP A 182 -3.78 9.89 22.97
N GLY A 183 -4.78 10.04 22.09
CA GLY A 183 -4.63 9.79 20.66
C GLY A 183 -4.56 8.32 20.29
N VAL A 184 -5.29 7.44 21.00
CA VAL A 184 -5.27 5.98 20.78
C VAL A 184 -5.47 5.56 19.31
N GLY A 185 -6.24 6.32 18.52
CA GLY A 185 -6.47 6.06 17.10
C GLY A 185 -5.22 6.07 16.20
N ALA A 186 -4.08 6.57 16.68
CA ALA A 186 -2.80 6.54 15.96
C ALA A 186 -1.68 5.88 16.78
N SER A 187 -2.04 5.02 17.73
CA SER A 187 -1.10 4.53 18.76
C SER A 187 -0.32 3.27 18.41
N ASP A 188 -0.71 2.58 17.36
CA ASP A 188 -0.09 1.33 16.94
C ASP A 188 0.01 1.27 15.39
N GLY A 189 0.76 0.28 14.93
CA GLY A 189 1.11 0.06 13.53
C GLY A 189 2.62 0.18 13.27
N TRP A 190 3.04 -0.24 12.07
CA TRP A 190 4.44 -0.18 11.63
C TRP A 190 5.00 1.25 11.67
N VAL A 191 4.18 2.24 11.32
CA VAL A 191 4.43 3.65 11.58
C VAL A 191 3.23 4.22 12.32
N ASN A 192 3.46 4.73 13.52
CA ASN A 192 2.40 5.25 14.37
C ASN A 192 2.74 6.65 14.91
N GLY A 193 1.68 7.43 15.18
CA GLY A 193 1.83 8.81 15.65
C GLY A 193 2.26 8.88 17.11
N ARG A 194 2.04 7.79 17.87
CA ARG A 194 2.40 7.72 19.27
C ARG A 194 3.91 7.68 19.49
N ASP A 195 4.65 6.91 18.70
CA ASP A 195 6.11 6.88 18.77
C ASP A 195 6.70 8.27 18.47
N VAL A 196 6.13 8.99 17.50
CA VAL A 196 6.53 10.37 17.19
C VAL A 196 6.21 11.29 18.36
N TYR A 197 5.02 11.17 18.95
CA TYR A 197 4.63 11.93 20.13
C TYR A 197 5.59 11.66 21.29
N ASP A 198 5.86 10.40 21.63
CA ASP A 198 6.72 9.99 22.74
C ASP A 198 8.17 10.49 22.52
N TRP A 199 8.65 10.52 21.27
CA TRP A 199 9.93 11.15 20.93
C TRP A 199 9.93 12.66 21.19
N VAL A 200 8.89 13.39 20.75
CA VAL A 200 8.79 14.84 20.94
C VAL A 200 8.63 15.18 22.43
N ASP A 201 7.78 14.46 23.14
CA ASP A 201 7.56 14.57 24.58
C ASP A 201 8.89 14.40 25.33
N PHE A 202 9.62 13.31 25.07
CA PHE A 202 10.91 13.04 25.68
C PHE A 202 11.96 14.13 25.42
N ILE A 203 12.16 14.56 24.17
CA ILE A 203 13.20 15.57 23.87
C ILE A 203 12.84 16.97 24.37
N THR A 204 11.58 17.19 24.77
CA THR A 204 11.09 18.45 25.33
C THR A 204 10.77 18.38 26.83
N ASP A 205 11.05 17.25 27.48
CA ASP A 205 10.79 17.06 28.91
C ASP A 205 11.62 18.03 29.76
N ASP A 206 10.93 18.97 30.41
CA ASP A 206 11.49 20.02 31.26
C ASP A 206 11.59 19.65 32.74
N THR A 207 11.34 18.37 33.07
CA THR A 207 11.48 17.85 34.42
C THR A 207 12.91 18.07 34.94
N PRO A 208 13.11 18.74 36.09
CA PRO A 208 14.45 19.03 36.60
C PRO A 208 15.28 17.77 36.89
N CYS A 209 16.47 17.68 36.30
CA CYS A 209 17.44 16.60 36.53
C CYS A 209 18.89 17.12 36.53
N ALA A 210 19.51 17.16 37.70
CA ALA A 210 20.88 17.67 37.89
C ALA A 210 21.99 16.76 37.29
N THR A 211 21.65 15.52 36.92
CA THR A 211 22.61 14.52 36.41
C THR A 211 22.38 14.12 34.96
N CYS A 212 21.31 14.62 34.32
CA CYS A 212 20.89 14.20 32.99
C CYS A 212 21.58 15.01 31.89
N GLY A 213 22.01 16.25 32.17
CA GLY A 213 22.61 17.10 31.17
C GLY A 213 22.92 18.50 31.72
N PRO A 214 23.60 19.34 30.92
CA PRO A 214 23.95 20.71 31.31
C PRO A 214 22.76 21.69 31.29
N ASP A 215 21.65 21.34 30.65
CA ASP A 215 20.38 22.07 30.72
C ASP A 215 19.61 21.82 32.03
N GLY A 216 20.01 20.80 32.80
CA GLY A 216 19.38 20.46 34.06
C GLY A 216 17.98 19.88 33.91
N ALA A 217 17.64 19.33 32.73
CA ALA A 217 16.36 18.71 32.43
C ALA A 217 16.52 17.21 32.08
N VAL A 218 15.44 16.44 32.12
CA VAL A 218 15.45 15.03 31.67
C VAL A 218 15.58 14.94 30.14
N GLY A 219 14.94 15.86 29.42
CA GLY A 219 15.00 15.94 27.96
C GLY A 219 16.29 16.57 27.42
N TYR A 220 16.19 17.12 26.21
CA TYR A 220 17.30 17.81 25.54
C TYR A 220 16.85 19.23 25.17
N LEU A 221 16.89 20.11 26.16
CA LEU A 221 16.48 21.51 26.03
C LEU A 221 17.66 22.38 25.58
N ASP A 222 17.39 23.67 25.38
CA ASP A 222 18.43 24.68 25.16
C ASP A 222 19.36 24.39 23.97
N ARG A 223 18.83 23.79 22.91
CA ARG A 223 19.59 23.30 21.73
C ARG A 223 19.98 24.40 20.73
N TRP A 224 20.08 25.66 21.16
CA TRP A 224 20.39 26.75 20.22
C TRP A 224 21.86 26.74 19.79
N ILE A 225 22.07 27.17 18.56
CA ILE A 225 23.37 27.34 17.90
C ILE A 225 24.11 28.56 18.50
N GLY A 226 25.40 28.42 18.80
CA GLY A 226 26.28 29.53 19.26
C GLY A 226 27.02 29.28 20.59
N ASN A 227 28.04 30.11 20.88
CA ASN A 227 28.77 30.22 22.17
C ASN A 227 29.18 28.90 22.87
N ALA A 228 29.59 27.86 22.12
CA ALA A 228 30.00 26.57 22.70
C ALA A 228 28.98 26.03 23.74
N ASN A 229 27.68 26.13 23.41
CA ASN A 229 26.59 25.71 24.27
C ASN A 229 26.72 24.21 24.67
N PRO A 230 26.93 23.90 25.96
CA PRO A 230 27.08 22.52 26.41
C PRO A 230 25.83 21.66 26.15
N SER A 231 24.62 22.25 26.23
CA SER A 231 23.35 21.52 25.97
C SER A 231 23.22 21.12 24.51
N TYR A 232 23.72 21.95 23.59
CA TYR A 232 23.76 21.61 22.17
C TYR A 232 24.75 20.47 21.89
N GLU A 233 25.95 20.46 22.49
CA GLU A 233 26.91 19.32 22.39
C GLU A 233 26.38 18.03 23.02
N HIS A 234 25.67 18.16 24.15
CA HIS A 234 25.03 17.02 24.80
C HIS A 234 23.97 16.39 23.88
N ALA A 235 23.11 17.21 23.27
CA ALA A 235 22.13 16.77 22.29
C ALA A 235 22.77 16.11 21.06
N ILE A 236 23.84 16.69 20.52
CA ILE A 236 24.58 16.10 19.38
C ILE A 236 25.03 14.69 19.70
N THR A 237 25.64 14.48 20.87
CA THR A 237 26.15 13.18 21.30
C THR A 237 25.03 12.15 21.43
N TYR A 238 23.89 12.56 21.99
CA TYR A 238 22.73 11.68 22.14
C TYR A 238 22.12 11.30 20.78
N PHE A 239 21.81 12.27 19.93
CA PHE A 239 21.17 12.00 18.63
C PHE A 239 22.09 11.26 17.65
N GLU A 240 23.41 11.45 17.75
CA GLU A 240 24.38 10.61 17.03
C GLU A 240 24.26 9.14 17.49
N GLY A 241 24.15 8.91 18.80
CA GLY A 241 23.92 7.59 19.37
C GLY A 241 22.61 6.95 18.92
N VAL A 242 21.53 7.73 18.87
CA VAL A 242 20.22 7.30 18.37
C VAL A 242 20.33 6.87 16.90
N MET A 243 20.94 7.69 16.04
CA MET A 243 21.11 7.36 14.62
C MET A 243 21.96 6.12 14.40
N LYS A 244 23.00 5.90 15.23
CA LYS A 244 23.82 4.67 15.19
C LYS A 244 23.01 3.41 15.53
N GLY A 245 21.87 3.55 16.21
CA GLY A 245 20.97 2.45 16.52
C GLY A 245 20.08 2.01 15.35
N TYR A 246 20.00 2.76 14.26
CA TYR A 246 19.07 2.52 13.15
C TYR A 246 19.60 1.62 12.02
N ASP A 247 20.64 0.82 12.28
CA ASP A 247 21.24 -0.09 11.28
C ASP A 247 21.63 0.64 9.97
N LEU A 248 22.13 1.87 10.11
CA LEU A 248 22.68 2.66 9.02
C LEU A 248 24.13 2.22 8.74
N ASP A 249 24.57 2.36 7.50
CA ASP A 249 25.92 1.92 7.09
C ASP A 249 26.99 2.82 7.72
N SER A 250 26.70 4.11 7.86
CA SER A 250 27.52 5.06 8.62
C SER A 250 26.67 6.18 9.21
N VAL A 251 27.17 6.76 10.30
CA VAL A 251 26.64 7.99 10.91
C VAL A 251 27.81 8.94 11.08
N GLU A 252 27.69 10.12 10.48
CA GLU A 252 28.74 11.14 10.48
C GLU A 252 28.26 12.43 11.14
N VAL A 253 29.13 13.02 11.95
CA VAL A 253 28.88 14.30 12.61
C VAL A 253 29.69 15.38 11.89
N HIS A 254 29.00 16.19 11.10
CA HIS A 254 29.60 17.28 10.32
C HIS A 254 29.56 18.58 11.12
N ARG A 255 30.73 19.11 11.45
CA ARG A 255 30.89 20.33 12.26
C ARG A 255 31.30 21.51 11.40
N PHE A 256 30.56 22.60 11.51
CA PHE A 256 30.77 23.83 10.75
C PHE A 256 31.03 24.99 11.70
N GLN A 257 31.99 25.85 11.36
CA GLN A 257 32.30 27.05 12.13
C GLN A 257 32.41 28.27 11.23
N SER A 258 31.73 29.34 11.62
CA SER A 258 31.84 30.66 11.00
C SER A 258 31.88 31.71 12.11
N ASN A 259 33.04 32.35 12.29
CA ASN A 259 33.33 33.24 13.42
C ASN A 259 33.05 32.54 14.77
N THR A 260 32.13 33.11 15.57
CA THR A 260 31.69 32.58 16.87
C THR A 260 30.49 31.64 16.76
N ALA A 261 29.86 31.55 15.58
CA ALA A 261 28.78 30.62 15.32
C ALA A 261 29.37 29.25 14.93
N TRP A 262 28.82 28.20 15.52
CA TRP A 262 29.18 26.83 15.23
C TRP A 262 27.89 26.02 15.11
N ALA A 263 27.80 25.17 14.10
CA ALA A 263 26.62 24.36 13.81
C ALA A 263 27.05 22.92 13.50
N VAL A 264 26.15 21.98 13.76
CA VAL A 264 26.42 20.56 13.54
C VAL A 264 25.24 19.90 12.84
N ASN A 265 25.56 19.10 11.84
CA ASN A 265 24.62 18.18 11.20
C ASN A 265 25.03 16.76 11.54
N ILE A 266 24.04 15.92 11.84
CA ILE A 266 24.22 14.48 12.03
C ILE A 266 23.59 13.83 10.80
N CYS A 267 24.43 13.14 10.02
CA CYS A 267 24.01 12.52 8.77
C CYS A 267 24.15 11.02 8.89
N GLY A 268 23.03 10.31 8.74
CA GLY A 268 23.00 8.87 8.64
C GLY A 268 22.93 8.43 7.18
N TYR A 269 23.73 7.44 6.79
CA TYR A 269 23.85 6.98 5.42
C TYR A 269 23.40 5.53 5.29
N LYS A 270 22.58 5.26 4.27
CA LYS A 270 22.23 3.91 3.83
C LYS A 270 22.44 3.80 2.33
N THR A 271 23.32 2.90 1.90
CA THR A 271 23.72 2.75 0.50
C THR A 271 22.65 1.97 -0.24
N GLY A 272 22.02 2.61 -1.22
CA GLY A 272 21.07 1.95 -2.12
C GLY A 272 21.78 1.03 -3.12
N SER A 273 21.10 -0.02 -3.58
CA SER A 273 21.65 -0.98 -4.54
C SER A 273 21.24 -0.76 -6.00
N VAL A 274 20.27 0.11 -6.27
CA VAL A 274 19.66 0.26 -7.61
C VAL A 274 20.19 1.48 -8.37
N TYR A 275 20.19 2.65 -7.72
CA TYR A 275 20.66 3.90 -8.30
C TYR A 275 21.81 4.46 -7.46
N PRO A 276 23.05 3.93 -7.62
CA PRO A 276 24.19 4.30 -6.75
C PRO A 276 24.60 5.77 -6.87
N ASP A 277 24.22 6.43 -7.97
CA ASP A 277 24.53 7.84 -8.23
C ASP A 277 23.40 8.80 -7.81
N GLU A 278 22.31 8.29 -7.23
CA GLU A 278 21.15 9.07 -6.80
C GLU A 278 21.00 9.06 -5.27
N TRP A 279 20.58 10.19 -4.70
CA TRP A 279 20.41 10.36 -3.26
C TRP A 279 18.96 10.74 -2.93
N LEU A 280 18.34 9.95 -2.05
CA LEU A 280 17.10 10.33 -1.38
C LEU A 280 17.45 10.87 0.01
N ILE A 281 17.18 12.16 0.23
CA ILE A 281 17.54 12.86 1.46
C ILE A 281 16.27 13.15 2.26
N PHE A 282 16.28 12.74 3.53
CA PHE A 282 15.29 13.11 4.54
C PHE A 282 15.97 14.01 5.57
N GLY A 283 15.39 15.16 5.88
CA GLY A 283 15.93 16.14 6.81
C GLY A 283 14.86 17.08 7.33
#